data_AF-A0A2E8IBI6-F1
#
_entry.id   AF-A0A2E8IBI6-F1
#
_cell.length_a   1.000
_cell.length_b   1.000
_cell.length_c   1.000
_cell.angle_alpha   90.00
_cell.angle_beta   90.00
_cell.angle_gamma   90.00
#
_symmetry.space_group_name_H-M   'P 1'
#
loop_
_entity.id
_entity.type
_entity.pdbx_description
1 polymer ?
#
loop_
_entity_poly.entity_id
_entity_poly.type
_entity_poly.pdbx_seq_one_letter_code
_entity_poly.pdbx_strand_id
1 'polypeptide(L)'
;MRQTAVSKHLMKIDSENIINFLTKRIPELKYSLEKKNILNIEPNDSNGFGIKMIIDSTESTIFFGNSGHHIHCYESSENIEEYLNLIVNSLTGTGRIVAHISNGKEFKWEYQEMNENNDWITISEMGTFSWKFWKKRKTDKRNIQTNNYKQKTFANISCKPKINTY
;
A
#
# COMPACT_ATOMS: atom_id res chain seq x y z
N MET A 1 1.24 29.01 -33.82
CA MET A 1 0.38 28.73 -32.65
C MET A 1 1.26 28.21 -31.52
N ARG A 2 1.38 28.94 -30.41
CA ARG A 2 2.10 28.46 -29.22
C ARG A 2 1.15 27.52 -28.47
N GLN A 3 1.44 26.23 -28.42
CA GLN A 3 0.79 25.34 -27.45
C GLN A 3 1.27 25.77 -26.07
N THR A 4 0.40 26.42 -25.31
CA THR A 4 0.58 26.59 -23.87
C THR A 4 0.51 25.20 -23.24
N ALA A 5 1.66 24.69 -22.81
CA ALA A 5 1.73 23.51 -21.97
C ALA A 5 0.85 23.76 -20.74
N VAL A 6 -0.24 23.00 -20.64
CA VAL A 6 -1.04 22.96 -19.41
C VAL A 6 -0.12 22.34 -18.37
N SER A 7 0.45 23.17 -17.49
CA SER A 7 1.16 22.68 -16.32
C SER A 7 0.18 21.83 -15.53
N LYS A 8 0.30 20.50 -15.61
CA LYS A 8 -0.33 19.60 -14.65
C LYS A 8 0.22 20.02 -13.30
N HIS A 9 -0.58 20.73 -12.51
CA HIS A 9 -0.21 21.05 -11.14
C HIS A 9 -0.13 19.71 -10.41
N LEU A 10 1.09 19.20 -10.22
CA LEU A 10 1.32 17.95 -9.51
C LEU A 10 0.77 18.15 -8.10
N MET A 11 -0.22 17.35 -7.73
CA MET A 11 -0.78 17.37 -6.38
C MET A 11 0.35 17.03 -5.41
N LYS A 12 0.58 17.92 -4.45
CA LYS A 12 1.58 17.69 -3.41
C LYS A 12 1.13 16.54 -2.52
N ILE A 13 2.05 15.61 -2.23
CA ILE A 13 1.79 14.50 -1.30
C ILE A 13 1.90 15.06 0.13
N ASP A 14 0.77 15.53 0.65
CA ASP A 14 0.61 15.86 2.07
C ASP A 14 -0.72 15.31 2.60
N SER A 15 -0.82 15.23 3.93
CA SER A 15 -1.95 14.59 4.58
C SER A 15 -3.29 15.26 4.24
N GLU A 16 -3.32 16.59 4.14
CA GLU A 16 -4.54 17.35 3.85
C GLU A 16 -5.04 17.08 2.44
N ASN A 17 -4.15 17.13 1.45
CA ASN A 17 -4.47 16.82 0.06
C ASN A 17 -4.97 15.37 -0.09
N ILE A 18 -4.30 14.41 0.55
CA ILE A 18 -4.72 13.01 0.55
C ILE A 18 -6.12 12.85 1.17
N ILE A 19 -6.35 13.41 2.36
CA ILE A 19 -7.64 13.33 3.06
C ILE A 19 -8.75 13.96 2.20
N ASN A 20 -8.50 15.13 1.59
CA ASN A 20 -9.45 15.81 0.73
C ASN A 20 -9.81 15.00 -0.52
N PHE A 21 -8.86 14.25 -1.08
CA PHE A 21 -9.15 13.32 -2.17
C PHE A 21 -10.00 12.14 -1.69
N LEU A 22 -9.61 11.52 -0.58
CA LEU A 22 -10.25 10.30 -0.08
C LEU A 22 -11.68 10.56 0.41
N THR A 23 -11.92 11.66 1.12
CA THR A 23 -13.26 12.02 1.63
C THR A 23 -14.27 12.30 0.52
N LYS A 24 -13.83 12.74 -0.67
CA LYS A 24 -14.70 12.87 -1.85
C LYS A 24 -15.21 11.53 -2.39
N ARG A 25 -14.44 10.45 -2.17
CA ARG A 25 -14.80 9.09 -2.65
C ARG A 25 -15.33 8.19 -1.55
N ILE A 26 -14.98 8.49 -0.30
CA ILE A 26 -15.38 7.76 0.91
C ILE A 26 -15.89 8.81 1.92
N PRO A 27 -17.19 9.20 1.85
CA PRO A 27 -17.73 10.30 2.64
C PRO A 27 -17.58 10.14 4.16
N GLU A 28 -17.60 8.92 4.66
CA GLU A 28 -17.47 8.59 6.09
C GLU A 28 -16.06 8.07 6.43
N LEU A 29 -15.02 8.62 5.80
CA LEU A 29 -13.64 8.19 6.00
C LEU A 29 -13.23 8.35 7.48
N LYS A 30 -12.88 7.25 8.13
CA LYS A 30 -12.29 7.25 9.47
C LYS A 30 -10.77 7.30 9.37
N TYR A 31 -10.16 8.34 9.93
CA TYR A 31 -8.71 8.49 9.91
C TYR A 31 -8.19 9.16 11.18
N SER A 32 -6.91 8.96 11.46
CA SER A 32 -6.18 9.66 12.51
C SER A 32 -4.83 10.13 11.97
N LEU A 33 -4.40 11.29 12.45
CA LEU A 33 -3.08 11.82 12.13
C LEU A 33 -2.18 11.69 13.37
N GLU A 34 -1.20 10.80 13.28
CA GLU A 34 -0.14 10.68 14.26
C GLU A 34 1.02 11.59 13.86
N LYS A 35 1.37 12.57 14.70
CA LYS A 35 2.35 13.62 14.34
C LYS A 35 1.90 14.33 13.05
N LYS A 36 2.75 15.14 12.41
CA LYS A 36 2.37 15.85 11.17
C LYS A 36 2.47 14.99 9.91
N ASN A 37 3.00 13.77 10.00
CA ASN A 37 3.46 13.03 8.82
C ASN A 37 3.07 11.53 8.83
N ILE A 38 2.32 11.05 9.81
CA ILE A 38 1.80 9.68 9.79
C ILE A 38 0.28 9.74 9.73
N LEU A 39 -0.29 9.20 8.66
CA LEU A 39 -1.73 9.14 8.43
C LEU A 39 -2.18 7.69 8.57
N ASN A 40 -3.06 7.40 9.53
CA ASN A 40 -3.73 6.10 9.63
C ASN A 40 -5.17 6.26 9.16
N ILE A 41 -5.65 5.30 8.38
CA ILE A 41 -6.99 5.28 7.81
C ILE A 41 -7.60 3.92 8.09
N GLU A 42 -8.78 3.92 8.69
CA GLU A 42 -9.53 2.70 8.97
C GLU A 42 -10.37 2.33 7.75
N PRO A 43 -10.54 1.02 7.46
CA PRO A 43 -11.41 0.59 6.38
C PRO A 43 -12.87 0.82 6.75
N ASN A 44 -13.67 1.20 5.76
CA ASN A 44 -15.12 1.30 5.92
C ASN A 44 -15.83 -0.02 5.57
N ASP A 45 -15.20 -0.87 4.75
CA ASP A 45 -15.73 -2.17 4.37
C ASP A 45 -15.11 -3.31 5.20
N SER A 46 -15.90 -4.32 5.54
CA SER A 46 -15.44 -5.51 6.27
C SER A 46 -14.41 -6.36 5.50
N ASN A 47 -14.37 -6.24 4.18
CA ASN A 47 -13.40 -6.88 3.28
C ASN A 47 -12.23 -5.95 2.94
N GLY A 48 -12.32 -4.67 3.33
CA GLY A 48 -11.22 -3.72 3.25
C GLY A 48 -10.18 -3.96 4.33
N PHE A 49 -9.05 -3.26 4.22
CA PHE A 49 -8.04 -3.26 5.26
C PHE A 49 -7.49 -1.85 5.47
N GLY A 50 -7.07 -1.57 6.71
CA GLY A 50 -6.59 -0.25 7.10
C GLY A 50 -5.31 0.14 6.36
N ILE A 51 -5.12 1.44 6.18
CA ILE A 51 -3.94 2.02 5.53
C ILE A 51 -3.16 2.82 6.55
N LYS A 52 -1.84 2.64 6.55
CA LYS A 52 -0.93 3.54 7.25
C LYS A 52 0.01 4.17 6.24
N MET A 53 0.08 5.49 6.23
CA MET A 53 0.98 6.23 5.36
C MET A 53 2.01 6.98 6.19
N ILE A 54 3.29 6.82 5.85
CA ILE A 54 4.35 7.68 6.32
C ILE A 54 4.64 8.64 5.18
N ILE A 55 4.33 9.91 5.38
CA ILE A 55 4.45 10.97 4.39
C ILE A 55 5.80 11.64 4.58
N ASP A 56 6.58 11.70 3.50
CA ASP A 56 7.87 12.41 3.47
C ASP A 56 7.93 13.29 2.22
N SER A 57 8.76 14.34 2.29
CA SER A 57 9.05 15.22 1.15
C SER A 57 9.64 14.50 -0.06
N THR A 58 10.30 13.37 0.12
CA THR A 58 11.01 12.68 -0.97
C THR A 58 10.33 11.39 -1.39
N GLU A 59 9.99 10.57 -0.39
CA GLU A 59 9.45 9.23 -0.59
C GLU A 59 8.46 8.91 0.51
N SER A 60 7.18 8.91 0.15
CA SER A 60 6.12 8.48 1.05
C SER A 60 6.00 6.95 0.99
N THR A 61 5.66 6.31 2.11
CA THR A 61 5.44 4.85 2.17
C THR A 61 4.01 4.56 2.56
N ILE A 62 3.33 3.72 1.78
CA ILE A 62 1.96 3.27 2.04
C ILE A 62 2.00 1.83 2.50
N PHE A 63 1.59 1.57 3.74
CA PHE A 63 1.46 0.25 4.33
C PHE A 63 0.02 -0.25 4.23
N PHE A 64 -0.12 -1.51 3.79
CA PHE A 64 -1.38 -2.20 3.62
C PHE A 64 -1.66 -3.10 4.84
N GLY A 65 -2.57 -2.65 5.70
CA GLY A 65 -2.92 -3.31 6.95
C GLY A 65 -1.74 -3.48 7.91
N ASN A 66 -1.87 -4.44 8.82
CA ASN A 66 -0.85 -4.73 9.85
C ASN A 66 0.22 -5.73 9.38
N SER A 67 0.30 -5.97 8.07
CA SER A 67 0.99 -7.14 7.50
C SER A 67 2.40 -6.84 6.98
N GLY A 68 2.86 -5.59 7.08
CA GLY A 68 4.20 -5.16 6.65
C GLY A 68 4.35 -4.99 5.14
N HIS A 69 3.35 -5.35 4.34
CA HIS A 69 3.30 -5.05 2.91
C HIS A 69 3.21 -3.54 2.71
N HIS A 70 4.07 -3.01 1.84
CA HIS A 70 4.10 -1.58 1.57
C HIS A 70 4.58 -1.29 0.15
N ILE A 71 4.19 -0.13 -0.34
CA ILE A 71 4.74 0.47 -1.54
C ILE A 71 5.36 1.82 -1.22
N HIS A 72 6.32 2.19 -2.04
CA HIS A 72 6.98 3.48 -2.02
C HIS A 72 6.36 4.38 -3.09
N CYS A 73 6.04 5.60 -2.70
CA CYS A 73 5.43 6.63 -3.55
C CYS A 73 6.39 7.82 -3.60
N TYR A 74 7.03 8.02 -4.75
CA TYR A 74 7.96 9.12 -4.97
C TYR A 74 7.22 10.41 -5.35
N GLU A 75 7.65 11.55 -4.82
CA GLU A 75 7.03 12.87 -5.06
C GLU A 75 6.99 13.24 -6.55
N SER A 76 7.96 12.77 -7.34
CA SER A 76 8.03 12.97 -8.79
C SER A 76 7.11 12.07 -9.61
N SER A 77 6.31 11.20 -8.97
CA SER A 77 5.44 10.30 -9.70
C SER A 77 4.30 11.08 -10.37
N GLU A 78 4.23 11.01 -11.70
CA GLU A 78 3.13 11.57 -12.50
C GLU A 78 1.76 10.91 -12.18
N ASN A 79 1.78 9.88 -11.32
CA ASN A 79 0.69 8.94 -11.07
C ASN A 79 0.19 8.95 -9.62
N ILE A 80 0.28 10.08 -8.91
CA ILE A 80 -0.29 10.21 -7.55
C ILE A 80 -1.74 9.73 -7.45
N GLU A 81 -2.55 9.96 -8.50
CA GLU A 81 -3.92 9.49 -8.56
C GLU A 81 -4.03 7.95 -8.57
N GLU A 82 -3.09 7.24 -9.20
CA GLU A 82 -3.04 5.78 -9.15
C GLU A 82 -2.82 5.30 -7.71
N TYR A 83 -1.89 5.91 -6.98
CA TYR A 83 -1.66 5.59 -5.57
C TYR A 83 -2.88 5.88 -4.69
N LEU A 84 -3.58 6.98 -4.95
CA LEU A 84 -4.81 7.31 -4.23
C LEU A 84 -5.94 6.34 -4.56
N ASN A 85 -6.03 5.86 -5.82
CA ASN A 85 -6.99 4.83 -6.23
C ASN A 85 -6.68 3.48 -5.54
N LEU A 86 -5.40 3.10 -5.42
CA LEU A 86 -5.00 1.90 -4.65
C LEU A 86 -5.49 1.99 -3.20
N ILE A 87 -5.37 3.16 -2.57
CA ILE A 87 -5.84 3.39 -1.20
C ILE A 87 -7.36 3.24 -1.13
N VAL A 88 -8.11 3.86 -2.05
CA VAL A 88 -9.57 3.74 -2.09
C VAL A 88 -9.98 2.28 -2.21
N ASN A 89 -9.42 1.56 -3.17
CA ASN A 89 -9.74 0.16 -3.42
C ASN A 89 -9.42 -0.73 -2.22
N SER A 90 -8.29 -0.48 -1.56
CA SER A 90 -7.89 -1.18 -0.33
C SER A 90 -8.88 -0.98 0.82
N LEU A 91 -9.39 0.24 0.98
CA LEU A 91 -10.32 0.60 2.06
C LEU A 91 -11.75 0.09 1.81
N THR A 92 -12.14 -0.05 0.54
CA THR A 92 -13.48 -0.51 0.12
C THR A 92 -13.54 -2.02 -0.16
N GLY A 93 -12.43 -2.75 -0.04
CA GLY A 93 -12.38 -4.20 -0.24
C GLY A 93 -12.37 -4.63 -1.71
N THR A 94 -12.24 -3.69 -2.65
CA THR A 94 -12.02 -3.96 -4.08
C THR A 94 -10.54 -4.10 -4.41
N GLY A 95 -9.65 -3.84 -3.46
CA GLY A 95 -8.22 -4.13 -3.47
C GLY A 95 -7.86 -5.21 -2.45
N ARG A 96 -6.89 -6.07 -2.77
CA ARG A 96 -6.38 -7.11 -1.85
C ARG A 96 -4.90 -7.39 -2.02
N ILE A 97 -4.28 -7.87 -0.94
CA ILE A 97 -2.94 -8.43 -0.96
C ILE A 97 -3.01 -9.95 -1.07
N VAL A 98 -2.32 -10.51 -2.05
CA VAL A 98 -2.13 -11.96 -2.19
C VAL A 98 -0.67 -12.29 -1.93
N ALA A 99 -0.42 -13.05 -0.87
CA ALA A 99 0.90 -13.57 -0.56
C ALA A 99 1.13 -14.93 -1.22
N HIS A 100 2.33 -15.09 -1.76
CA HIS A 100 2.87 -16.34 -2.22
C HIS A 100 3.72 -16.95 -1.11
N ILE A 101 3.36 -18.17 -0.71
CA ILE A 101 3.95 -18.85 0.42
C ILE A 101 4.64 -20.11 -0.05
N SER A 102 5.88 -20.29 0.39
CA SER A 102 6.69 -21.49 0.14
C SER A 102 7.23 -21.97 1.48
N ASN A 103 7.00 -23.24 1.80
CA ASN A 103 7.42 -23.85 3.09
C ASN A 103 6.93 -23.05 4.32
N GLY A 104 5.70 -22.56 4.28
CA GLY A 104 5.09 -21.79 5.37
C GLY A 104 5.65 -20.37 5.54
N LYS A 105 6.56 -19.92 4.66
CA LYS A 105 7.08 -18.56 4.64
C LYS A 105 6.64 -17.82 3.38
N GLU A 106 6.16 -16.61 3.56
CA GLU A 106 5.92 -15.69 2.46
C GLU A 106 7.25 -15.34 1.78
N PHE A 107 7.25 -15.32 0.45
CA PHE A 107 8.44 -14.97 -0.34
C PHE A 107 8.18 -13.93 -1.44
N LYS A 108 6.90 -13.68 -1.76
CA LYS A 108 6.40 -12.69 -2.72
C LYS A 108 4.99 -12.30 -2.33
N TRP A 109 4.58 -11.09 -2.68
CA TRP A 109 3.18 -10.70 -2.65
C TRP A 109 2.80 -9.93 -3.92
N GLU A 110 1.51 -9.89 -4.21
CA GLU A 110 0.92 -9.14 -5.30
C GLU A 110 -0.27 -8.34 -4.77
N TYR A 111 -0.43 -7.11 -5.29
CA TYR A 111 -1.63 -6.33 -5.07
C TYR A 111 -2.59 -6.57 -6.24
N GLN A 112 -3.81 -6.94 -5.91
CA GLN A 112 -4.86 -7.23 -6.89
C GLN A 112 -6.06 -6.30 -6.69
N GLU A 113 -6.69 -5.94 -7.79
CA GLU A 113 -7.93 -5.19 -7.82
C GLU A 113 -9.04 -5.99 -8.49
N MET A 114 -10.26 -5.77 -8.03
CA MET A 114 -11.45 -6.30 -8.65
C MET A 114 -11.83 -5.43 -9.85
N ASN A 115 -11.99 -6.04 -11.03
CA ASN A 115 -12.46 -5.35 -12.23
C ASN A 115 -14.00 -5.30 -12.28
N GLU A 116 -14.53 -4.72 -13.34
CA GLU A 116 -15.98 -4.60 -13.59
C GLU A 116 -16.71 -5.95 -13.72
N ASN A 117 -16.00 -7.02 -14.06
CA ASN A 117 -16.54 -8.38 -14.17
C ASN A 117 -16.48 -9.16 -12.83
N ASN A 118 -16.04 -8.53 -11.74
CA ASN A 118 -15.73 -9.16 -10.45
C ASN A 118 -14.55 -10.15 -10.48
N ASP A 119 -13.68 -10.05 -11.50
CA ASP A 119 -12.43 -10.80 -11.56
C ASP A 119 -11.30 -10.02 -10.88
N TRP A 120 -10.36 -10.75 -10.28
CA TRP A 120 -9.19 -10.16 -9.64
C TRP A 120 -8.03 -10.07 -10.62
N ILE A 121 -7.54 -8.84 -10.85
CA ILE A 121 -6.41 -8.53 -11.74
C ILE A 121 -5.23 -8.08 -10.88
N THR A 122 -4.04 -8.61 -11.17
CA THR A 122 -2.80 -8.13 -10.54
C THR A 122 -2.39 -6.79 -11.12
N ILE A 123 -2.38 -5.75 -10.28
CA ILE A 123 -1.97 -4.39 -10.64
C ILE A 123 -0.50 -4.14 -10.32
N SER A 124 0.02 -4.83 -9.29
CA SER A 124 1.42 -4.71 -8.90
C SER A 124 1.95 -6.02 -8.34
N GLU A 125 3.12 -6.44 -8.81
CA GLU A 125 3.89 -7.54 -8.24
C GLU A 125 5.05 -6.98 -7.43
N MET A 126 5.13 -7.28 -6.13
CA MET A 126 6.15 -6.70 -5.26
C MET A 126 6.85 -7.76 -4.41
N GLY A 127 8.18 -7.77 -4.51
CA GLY A 127 9.09 -8.59 -3.70
C GLY A 127 9.34 -10.00 -4.24
N THR A 128 10.57 -10.30 -4.66
CA THR A 128 11.08 -11.67 -4.79
C THR A 128 12.21 -11.85 -3.79
N PHE A 129 12.00 -12.63 -2.73
CA PHE A 129 13.14 -13.13 -1.97
C PHE A 129 13.86 -14.23 -2.76
N SER A 130 15.07 -13.90 -3.25
CA SER A 130 15.99 -14.85 -3.88
C SER A 130 16.40 -15.93 -2.86
N TRP A 131 15.71 -17.06 -2.87
CA TRP A 131 16.14 -18.28 -2.18
C TRP A 131 16.64 -19.28 -3.20
N LYS A 132 17.93 -19.61 -3.12
CA LYS A 132 18.68 -20.57 -3.96
C LYS A 132 17.79 -21.71 -4.49
N PHE A 133 17.62 -21.75 -5.81
CA PHE A 133 16.70 -22.62 -6.55
C PHE A 133 17.28 -24.02 -6.79
N TRP A 134 17.07 -24.98 -5.88
CA TRP A 134 17.44 -26.39 -6.15
C TRP A 134 16.48 -27.46 -5.58
N LYS A 135 15.27 -27.10 -5.13
CA LYS A 135 14.27 -28.09 -4.70
C LYS A 135 12.89 -27.75 -5.27
N LYS A 136 12.19 -28.75 -5.84
CA LYS A 136 10.75 -28.65 -6.14
C LYS A 136 10.02 -28.25 -4.85
N ARG A 137 9.46 -27.04 -4.80
CA ARG A 137 8.76 -26.52 -3.62
C ARG A 137 7.26 -26.60 -3.84
N LYS A 138 6.51 -26.93 -2.78
CA LYS A 138 5.06 -26.72 -2.76
C LYS A 138 4.81 -25.24 -2.54
N THR A 139 4.15 -24.60 -3.49
CA THR A 139 3.76 -23.18 -3.43
C THR A 139 2.27 -23.06 -3.20
N ASP A 140 1.85 -22.10 -2.39
CA ASP A 140 0.47 -21.78 -2.07
C ASP A 140 0.23 -20.27 -2.23
N LYS A 141 -1.00 -19.85 -2.56
CA LYS A 141 -1.42 -18.45 -2.65
C LYS A 141 -2.49 -18.17 -1.60
N ARG A 142 -2.33 -17.11 -0.81
CA ARG A 142 -3.30 -16.73 0.22
C ARG A 142 -3.65 -15.25 0.15
N ASN A 143 -4.94 -14.95 0.27
CA ASN A 143 -5.43 -13.60 0.50
C ASN A 143 -5.14 -13.22 1.96
N ILE A 144 -4.46 -12.09 2.18
CA ILE A 144 -4.14 -11.54 3.50
C ILE A 144 -5.05 -10.34 3.77
N GLN A 145 -6.37 -10.56 3.81
CA GLN A 145 -7.29 -9.59 4.40
C GLN A 145 -7.23 -9.74 5.93
N THR A 146 -6.99 -8.62 6.62
CA THR A 146 -6.34 -8.54 7.94
C THR A 146 -7.15 -8.97 9.17
N ASN A 147 -8.26 -9.69 9.03
CA ASN A 147 -8.99 -10.18 10.21
C ASN A 147 -8.50 -11.55 10.74
N ASN A 148 -7.67 -12.28 9.98
CA ASN A 148 -7.22 -13.62 10.37
C ASN A 148 -5.69 -13.83 10.43
N TYR A 149 -4.88 -12.82 10.10
CA TYR A 149 -3.44 -12.91 10.36
C TYR A 149 -3.21 -12.63 11.85
N LYS A 150 -2.97 -13.71 12.62
CA LYS A 150 -2.67 -13.67 14.06
C LYS A 150 -1.84 -12.44 14.38
N GLN A 151 -2.44 -11.57 15.19
CA GLN A 151 -1.86 -10.38 15.77
C GLN A 151 -0.45 -10.69 16.27
N LYS A 152 0.57 -10.34 15.50
CA LYS A 152 1.87 -9.99 16.07
C LYS A 152 1.80 -8.49 16.25
N THR A 153 1.47 -8.09 17.47
CA THR A 153 1.74 -6.77 18.02
C THR A 153 3.04 -6.23 17.45
N PHE A 154 3.02 -5.00 16.92
CA PHE A 154 4.20 -4.24 16.53
C PHE A 154 5.06 -3.97 17.77
N ALA A 155 5.75 -4.98 18.26
CA ALA A 155 6.81 -4.82 19.24
C ALA A 155 8.09 -4.51 18.44
N ASN A 156 8.46 -3.23 18.41
CA ASN A 156 9.79 -2.74 18.10
C ASN A 156 10.36 -3.08 16.71
N ILE A 157 9.85 -2.44 15.65
CA ILE A 157 10.69 -2.15 14.48
C ILE A 157 11.34 -0.79 14.73
N SER A 158 12.42 -0.81 15.50
CA SER A 158 13.36 0.30 15.57
C SER A 158 14.10 0.36 14.24
N CYS A 159 13.69 1.23 13.33
CA CYS A 159 14.50 1.63 12.20
C CYS A 159 15.75 2.36 12.71
N LYS A 160 16.83 1.62 13.00
CA LYS A 160 18.15 2.25 13.11
C LYS A 160 18.65 2.51 11.68
N PRO A 161 19.02 3.75 11.32
CA PRO A 161 19.65 4.00 10.05
C PRO A 161 20.97 3.24 9.99
N LYS A 162 21.20 2.50 8.90
CA LYS A 162 22.54 2.00 8.56
C LYS A 162 23.36 3.21 8.13
N ILE A 163 24.15 3.75 9.06
CA ILE A 163 25.23 4.66 8.72
C ILE A 163 26.35 3.77 8.15
N ASN A 164 26.57 3.83 6.84
CA ASN A 164 27.79 3.32 6.22
C ASN A 164 28.90 4.32 6.54
N THR A 165 29.80 3.96 7.44
CA THR A 165 31.11 4.62 7.59
C THR A 165 32.04 4.06 6.52
N TYR A 166 32.54 4.94 5.63
CA TYR A 166 33.76 4.71 4.86
C TYR A 166 34.98 5.05 5.74
#